data_AF-A0A9P1KWE9-F1
#
_entry.id   AF-A0A9P1KWE9-F1
#
_cell.length_a   1.000
_cell.length_b   1.000
_cell.length_c   1.000
_cell.angle_alpha   90.00
_cell.angle_beta   90.00
_cell.angle_gamma   90.00
#
_symmetry.space_group_name_H-M   'P 1'
#
loop_
_entity.id
_entity.type
_entity.pdbx_description
1 polymer ?
#
loop_
_entity_poly.entity_id
_entity_poly.type
_entity_poly.pdbx_seq_one_letter_code
_entity_poly.pdbx_strand_id
1 'polypeptide(L)'
;MPKIDMNLLNEEVPKTNKTTVIHETQPTKTSISIYDIVKKEKKKSKEQVGVTLDKEIVDKLKTVVIDSNITMSKLFENLLTPLLEDVKIKEKNIEIYNNKNKLKGRRNQNKG
;
A
#
# COMPACT_ATOMS: atom_id res chain seq x y z
N MET A 1 -15.60 -12.04 39.45
CA MET A 1 -15.14 -10.76 38.86
C MET A 1 -13.67 -10.57 39.21
N PRO A 2 -12.78 -10.30 38.24
CA PRO A 2 -11.42 -9.90 38.55
C PRO A 2 -11.45 -8.54 39.27
N LYS A 3 -10.65 -8.40 40.33
CA LYS A 3 -10.53 -7.17 41.11
C LYS A 3 -9.43 -6.30 40.50
N ILE A 4 -9.77 -5.08 40.09
CA ILE A 4 -8.82 -4.10 39.60
C ILE A 4 -8.04 -3.56 40.80
N ASP A 5 -6.71 -3.62 40.73
CA ASP A 5 -5.84 -3.10 41.78
C ASP A 5 -5.74 -1.57 41.65
N MET A 6 -6.40 -0.86 42.58
CA MET A 6 -6.51 0.59 42.57
C MET A 6 -5.16 1.30 42.81
N ASN A 7 -4.12 0.57 43.22
CA ASN A 7 -2.78 1.13 43.41
C ASN A 7 -2.09 1.50 42.09
N LEU A 8 -2.50 0.93 40.96
CA LEU A 8 -1.93 1.24 39.63
C LEU A 8 -2.46 2.56 39.04
N LEU A 9 -3.49 3.16 39.64
CA LEU A 9 -4.07 4.43 39.20
C LEU A 9 -3.44 5.66 39.87
N ASN A 10 -2.62 5.45 40.91
CA ASN A 10 -2.03 6.50 41.74
C ASN A 10 -0.50 6.65 41.56
N GLU A 11 0.10 6.03 40.54
CA GLU A 11 1.49 6.32 40.20
C GLU A 11 1.58 7.76 39.67
N GLU A 12 2.26 8.61 40.43
CA GLU A 12 2.54 9.99 40.04
C GLU A 12 3.23 10.00 38.66
N VAL A 13 2.66 10.77 37.74
CA VAL A 13 3.21 10.95 36.39
C VAL A 13 4.66 11.43 36.51
N PRO A 14 5.65 10.74 35.92
CA PRO A 14 7.05 11.08 36.08
C PRO A 14 7.30 12.48 35.49
N LYS A 15 7.60 13.45 36.34
CA LYS A 15 8.01 14.79 35.94
C LYS A 15 9.41 14.71 35.36
N THR A 16 9.55 15.00 34.06
CA THR A 16 10.86 15.05 33.40
C THR A 16 11.60 16.31 33.81
N ASN A 17 12.57 16.18 34.72
CA ASN A 17 13.57 17.22 34.93
C ASN A 17 14.55 17.20 33.75
N LYS A 18 14.63 18.31 33.00
CA LYS A 18 15.58 18.48 31.90
C LYS A 18 17.00 18.58 32.47
N THR A 19 17.71 17.46 32.55
CA THR A 19 19.14 17.44 32.82
C THR A 19 19.84 16.70 31.69
N THR A 20 20.67 17.41 30.95
CA THR A 20 21.47 16.86 29.85
C THR A 20 22.58 15.99 30.45
N VAL A 21 22.35 14.70 30.61
CA VAL A 21 23.38 13.76 31.03
C VAL A 21 24.16 13.33 29.78
N ILE A 22 25.34 13.91 29.60
CA ILE A 22 26.33 13.46 28.61
C ILE A 22 26.78 12.06 29.04
N HIS A 23 26.25 11.03 28.39
CA HIS A 23 26.76 9.68 28.52
C HIS A 23 27.89 9.48 27.50
N GLU A 24 29.09 9.21 28.02
CA GLU A 24 30.19 8.66 27.24
C GLU A 24 29.71 7.43 26.46
N THR A 25 29.93 7.45 25.15
CA THR A 25 29.52 6.38 24.23
C THR A 25 30.46 5.19 24.40
N GLN A 26 30.12 4.28 25.31
CA GLN A 26 30.59 2.90 25.18
C GLN A 26 30.00 2.28 23.90
N PRO A 27 30.75 1.46 23.15
CA PRO A 27 30.26 0.85 21.92
C PRO A 27 29.11 -0.11 22.27
N THR A 28 27.90 0.34 21.98
CA THR A 28 26.70 -0.46 22.15
C THR A 28 26.75 -1.65 21.20
N LYS A 29 26.64 -2.85 21.76
CA LYS A 29 26.33 -4.07 21.00
C LYS A 29 25.14 -3.75 20.10
N THR A 30 25.30 -3.96 18.80
CA THR A 30 24.27 -3.78 17.77
C THR A 30 23.04 -4.58 18.18
N SER A 31 22.04 -3.91 18.77
CA SER A 31 20.75 -4.50 19.07
C SER A 31 20.04 -4.70 17.74
N ILE A 32 20.10 -5.92 17.21
CA ILE A 32 19.34 -6.30 16.03
C ILE A 32 17.87 -6.23 16.44
N SER A 33 17.15 -5.25 15.90
CA SER A 33 15.72 -5.10 16.13
C SER A 33 15.00 -6.28 15.47
N ILE A 34 14.01 -6.89 16.13
CA ILE A 34 13.20 -7.97 15.54
C ILE A 34 12.56 -7.51 14.21
N TYR A 35 12.27 -6.21 14.08
CA TYR A 35 11.78 -5.58 12.86
C TYR A 35 12.76 -5.65 11.68
N ASP A 36 14.07 -5.72 11.93
CA ASP A 36 15.10 -5.84 10.90
C ASP A 36 15.23 -7.29 10.38
N ILE A 37 14.86 -8.28 11.20
CA ILE A 37 14.86 -9.71 10.85
C ILE A 37 13.63 -10.04 9.98
N VAL A 38 12.51 -9.34 10.18
CA VAL A 38 11.32 -9.47 9.33
C VAL A 38 11.59 -8.75 8.01
N LYS A 39 12.34 -9.41 7.13
CA LYS A 39 12.55 -9.02 5.74
C LYS A 39 11.19 -8.98 5.05
N LYS A 40 10.53 -7.82 5.11
CA LYS A 40 9.24 -7.58 4.44
C LYS A 40 9.41 -7.95 2.97
N GLU A 41 8.68 -8.97 2.54
CA GLU A 41 8.64 -9.33 1.12
C GLU A 41 8.32 -8.07 0.32
N LYS A 42 9.14 -7.80 -0.72
CA LYS A 42 8.96 -6.61 -1.55
C LYS A 42 7.56 -6.70 -2.17
N LYS A 43 6.70 -5.74 -1.83
CA LYS A 43 5.36 -5.64 -2.41
C LYS A 43 5.49 -5.60 -3.93
N LYS A 44 4.74 -6.48 -4.62
CA LYS A 44 4.64 -6.44 -6.09
C LYS A 44 4.16 -5.06 -6.51
N SER A 45 4.81 -4.49 -7.52
CA SER A 45 4.38 -3.20 -8.10
C SER A 45 2.99 -3.37 -8.70
N LYS A 46 2.07 -2.45 -8.37
CA LYS A 46 0.74 -2.38 -8.96
C LYS A 46 0.63 -1.09 -9.75
N GLU A 47 0.17 -1.19 -10.99
CA GLU A 47 -0.13 -0.04 -11.83
C GLU A 47 -1.63 0.22 -11.88
N GLN A 48 -2.03 1.48 -11.79
CA GLN A 48 -3.44 1.87 -11.88
C GLN A 48 -3.80 2.13 -13.34
N VAL A 49 -4.87 1.49 -13.81
CA VAL A 49 -5.42 1.69 -15.15
C VAL A 49 -6.83 2.25 -15.01
N GLY A 50 -7.08 3.42 -15.59
CA GLY A 50 -8.42 4.00 -15.71
C GLY A 50 -9.10 3.53 -16.99
N VAL A 51 -10.31 2.98 -16.87
CA VAL A 51 -11.12 2.52 -18.00
C VAL A 51 -12.50 3.17 -17.97
N THR A 52 -13.05 3.45 -19.14
CA THR A 52 -14.43 3.91 -19.31
C THR A 52 -15.24 2.77 -19.89
N LEU A 53 -16.34 2.42 -19.23
CA LEU A 53 -17.23 1.31 -19.59
C LEU A 53 -18.68 1.82 -19.54
N ASP A 54 -19.57 1.12 -20.22
CA ASP A 54 -21.00 1.42 -20.18
C ASP A 54 -21.57 1.21 -18.77
N LYS A 55 -22.50 2.07 -18.37
CA LYS A 55 -23.08 2.09 -17.03
C LYS A 55 -23.67 0.73 -16.64
N GLU A 56 -24.38 0.08 -17.56
CA GLU A 56 -25.00 -1.23 -17.31
C GLU A 56 -23.95 -2.30 -16.98
N ILE A 57 -22.81 -2.29 -17.67
CA ILE A 57 -21.70 -3.22 -17.42
C ILE A 57 -21.10 -2.93 -16.03
N VAL A 58 -20.88 -1.66 -15.70
CA VAL A 58 -20.34 -1.25 -14.40
C VAL A 58 -21.26 -1.70 -13.26
N ASP A 59 -22.57 -1.56 -13.43
CA ASP A 59 -23.54 -1.95 -12.39
C ASP A 59 -23.59 -3.48 -12.22
N LYS A 60 -23.52 -4.26 -13.32
CA LYS A 60 -23.36 -5.73 -13.24
C LYS A 60 -22.07 -6.13 -12.52
N LEU A 61 -20.95 -5.47 -12.81
CA LEU A 61 -19.68 -5.74 -12.13
C LEU A 61 -19.77 -5.44 -10.63
N LYS A 62 -20.43 -4.34 -10.23
CA LYS A 62 -20.64 -4.03 -8.81
C LYS A 62 -21.43 -5.13 -8.11
N THR A 63 -22.48 -5.64 -8.73
CA THR A 63 -23.28 -6.76 -8.17
C THR A 63 -22.39 -7.97 -7.91
N VAL A 64 -21.60 -8.41 -8.90
CA VAL A 64 -20.71 -9.57 -8.76
C VAL A 64 -19.67 -9.37 -7.67
N VAL A 65 -19.11 -8.18 -7.56
CA VAL A 65 -18.12 -7.82 -6.52
C VAL A 65 -18.71 -7.98 -5.12
N ILE A 66 -19.95 -7.52 -4.91
CA ILE A 66 -20.66 -7.66 -3.64
C ILE A 66 -21.01 -9.12 -3.36
N ASP A 67 -21.61 -9.82 -4.33
CA ASP A 67 -22.03 -11.22 -4.17
C ASP A 67 -20.85 -12.15 -3.86
N SER A 68 -19.70 -11.87 -4.46
CA SER A 68 -18.48 -12.66 -4.30
C SER A 68 -17.59 -12.20 -3.14
N ASN A 69 -17.94 -11.10 -2.47
CA ASN A 69 -17.14 -10.46 -1.41
C ASN A 69 -15.65 -10.26 -1.78
N ILE A 70 -15.41 -9.79 -3.01
CA ILE A 70 -14.06 -9.46 -3.49
C ILE A 70 -13.99 -7.98 -3.87
N THR A 71 -12.79 -7.45 -4.08
CA THR A 71 -12.63 -6.09 -4.61
C THR A 71 -12.76 -6.09 -6.14
N MET A 72 -13.19 -4.96 -6.70
CA MET A 72 -13.25 -4.75 -8.15
C MET A 72 -11.90 -5.05 -8.83
N SER A 73 -10.79 -4.60 -8.23
CA SER A 73 -9.44 -4.90 -8.73
C SER A 73 -9.15 -6.40 -8.76
N LYS A 74 -9.59 -7.15 -7.74
CA LYS A 74 -9.38 -8.60 -7.68
C LYS A 74 -10.25 -9.34 -8.70
N LEU A 75 -11.49 -8.89 -8.91
CA LEU A 75 -12.35 -9.40 -9.98
C LEU A 75 -11.66 -9.24 -11.34
N PHE A 76 -11.15 -8.04 -11.66
CA PHE A 76 -10.43 -7.81 -12.91
C PHE A 76 -9.15 -8.64 -13.03
N GLU A 77 -8.33 -8.73 -11.98
CA GLU A 77 -7.14 -9.61 -11.99
C GLU A 77 -7.54 -11.06 -12.30
N ASN A 78 -8.57 -11.59 -11.66
CA ASN A 78 -9.01 -12.97 -11.86
C ASN A 78 -9.56 -13.21 -13.28
N LEU A 79 -10.25 -12.23 -13.86
CA LEU A 79 -10.76 -12.32 -15.24
C LEU A 79 -9.64 -12.20 -16.28
N LEU A 80 -8.65 -11.32 -16.04
CA LEU A 80 -7.58 -11.03 -16.99
C LEU A 80 -6.43 -12.04 -16.93
N THR A 81 -6.16 -12.63 -15.77
CA THR A 81 -5.08 -13.62 -15.60
C THR A 81 -5.14 -14.76 -16.61
N PRO A 82 -6.27 -15.50 -16.77
CA PRO A 82 -6.35 -16.58 -17.75
C PRO A 82 -6.30 -16.05 -19.20
N LEU A 83 -6.82 -14.86 -19.46
CA LEU A 83 -6.76 -14.25 -20.79
C LEU A 83 -5.34 -13.83 -21.22
N LEU A 84 -4.46 -13.59 -20.26
CA LEU A 84 -3.10 -13.10 -20.49
C LEU A 84 -2.02 -14.15 -20.20
N GLU A 85 -2.41 -15.38 -19.88
CA GLU A 85 -1.49 -16.45 -19.46
C GLU A 85 -0.37 -16.69 -20.49
N ASP A 86 -0.71 -16.75 -21.78
CA ASP A 86 0.23 -16.99 -22.87
C ASP A 86 0.86 -15.72 -23.47
N VAL A 87 0.48 -14.53 -22.97
CA VAL A 87 0.90 -13.26 -23.56
C VAL A 87 2.28 -12.88 -23.04
N LYS A 88 3.29 -13.04 -23.90
CA LYS A 88 4.65 -12.56 -23.61
C LYS A 88 4.71 -11.04 -23.67
N ILE A 89 5.25 -10.44 -22.61
CA ILE A 89 5.51 -9.00 -22.55
C ILE A 89 6.55 -8.62 -23.61
N LYS A 90 6.18 -7.70 -24.50
CA LYS A 90 7.08 -7.10 -25.50
C LYS A 90 7.39 -5.66 -25.09
N GLU A 91 8.58 -5.40 -24.56
CA GLU A 91 8.98 -4.09 -24.03
C GLU A 91 8.77 -2.94 -25.03
N LYS A 92 9.10 -3.18 -26.31
CA LYS A 92 8.87 -2.21 -27.40
C LYS A 92 7.41 -1.75 -27.48
N ASN A 93 6.44 -2.65 -27.26
CA ASN A 93 5.02 -2.30 -27.32
C ASN A 93 4.60 -1.46 -26.11
N ILE A 94 5.14 -1.76 -24.92
CA ILE A 94 4.89 -0.97 -23.72
C ILE A 94 5.44 0.45 -23.91
N GLU A 95 6.65 0.58 -24.44
CA GLU A 95 7.25 1.89 -24.71
C GLU A 95 6.42 2.71 -25.69
N ILE A 96 5.98 2.11 -26.80
CA ILE A 96 5.09 2.77 -27.76
C ILE A 96 3.79 3.23 -27.10
N TYR A 97 3.15 2.38 -26.29
CA TYR A 97 1.91 2.72 -25.59
C TYR A 97 2.12 3.88 -24.61
N ASN A 98 3.16 3.81 -23.79
CA ASN A 98 3.47 4.85 -22.80
C ASN A 98 3.79 6.19 -23.49
N ASN A 99 4.57 6.17 -24.57
CA ASN A 99 4.91 7.39 -25.31
C ASN A 99 3.68 8.02 -25.98
N LYS A 100 2.74 7.22 -26.52
CA LYS A 100 1.47 7.74 -27.06
C LYS A 100 0.60 8.40 -25.99
N ASN A 101 0.63 7.91 -24.76
CA ASN A 101 -0.23 8.40 -23.68
C ASN A 101 0.43 9.48 -22.79
N LYS A 102 1.76 9.61 -22.78
CA LYS A 102 2.49 10.68 -22.07
C LYS A 102 2.05 12.10 -22.46
N LEU A 103 1.66 12.31 -23.73
CA LEU A 103 1.26 13.64 -24.25
C LEU A 103 -0.16 14.07 -23.85
N LYS A 104 -1.02 13.15 -23.41
CA LYS A 104 -2.42 13.47 -23.09
C LYS A 104 -2.60 14.08 -21.69
N GLY A 105 -1.67 13.83 -20.77
CA GLY A 105 -1.72 14.38 -19.39
C GLY A 105 -1.20 15.81 -19.24
N ARG A 106 -0.40 16.32 -20.20
CA ARG A 106 0.24 17.65 -20.10
C ARG A 106 -0.63 18.84 -20.54
N ARG A 107 -1.79 18.60 -21.18
CA ARG A 107 -2.65 19.68 -21.70
C ARG A 107 -3.38 20.51 -20.62
N ASN A 108 -3.42 20.06 -19.37
CA ASN A 108 -4.15 20.74 -18.29
C ASN A 108 -3.27 21.57 -17.33
N GLN A 109 -1.95 21.68 -17.55
CA GLN A 109 -1.08 22.43 -16.63
C GLN A 109 -0.82 23.90 -17.02
N ASN A 110 -1.26 24.35 -18.20
CA ASN A 110 -1.05 25.73 -18.69
C ASN A 110 -2.33 26.59 -18.70
N LYS A 111 -3.31 26.28 -17.84
CA LYS A 111 -4.44 27.17 -17.56
C LYS A 111 -4.50 27.44 -16.05
N GLY A 112 -3.60 28.31 -15.59
CA GLY A 112 -3.53 28.85 -14.25
C GLY A 112 -2.87 30.21 -14.31
#